data_AF-A0A2N0QLI2-F1
#
_entry.id   AF-A0A2N0QLI2-F1
#
_cell.length_a   1.000
_cell.length_b   1.000
_cell.length_c   1.000
_cell.angle_alpha   90.00
_cell.angle_beta   90.00
_cell.angle_gamma   90.00
#
_symmetry.space_group_name_H-M   'P 1'
#
loop_
_entity.id
_entity.type
_entity.pdbx_description
1 polymer ?
#
loop_
_entity_poly.entity_id
_entity_poly.type
_entity_poly.pdbx_seq_one_letter_code
_entity_poly.pdbx_strand_id
1 'polypeptide(L)'
;MRENGVIYFVPNSMTAGLTNLVTFICSLENSDAFKVPVINSSDNRHMVSKKLNDYLDHLLDQCRSTEGLRKDQIKMLVEETNNAIRDYKQYKELTSSETEKFEEKILLLRSEVVKILQK
;
A
#
# COMPACT_ATOMS: atom_id res chain seq x y z
N MET A 1 25.04 -10.63 17.09
CA MET A 1 24.30 -11.42 16.07
C MET A 1 23.08 -10.63 15.62
N ARG A 2 23.15 -9.91 14.49
CA ARG A 2 21.97 -9.43 13.75
C ARG A 2 21.77 -10.43 12.61
N GLU A 3 21.09 -11.54 12.89
CA GLU A 3 21.11 -12.70 11.99
C GLU A 3 20.14 -12.62 10.81
N ASN A 4 19.19 -11.69 10.79
CA ASN A 4 18.14 -11.73 9.78
C ASN A 4 18.08 -10.41 9.03
N GLY A 5 18.57 -10.42 7.78
CA GLY A 5 18.23 -9.40 6.81
C GLY A 5 16.71 -9.35 6.62
N VAL A 6 16.14 -8.16 6.51
CA VAL A 6 14.69 -7.97 6.36
C VAL A 6 14.37 -7.66 4.91
N ILE A 7 13.38 -8.35 4.35
CA ILE A 7 12.88 -8.11 3.00
C ILE A 7 11.64 -7.21 3.11
N TYR A 8 11.66 -6.10 2.37
CA TYR A 8 10.54 -5.16 2.30
C TYR A 8 9.96 -5.13 0.89
N PHE A 9 8.64 -5.15 0.80
CA PHE A 9 7.92 -4.90 -0.44
C PHE A 9 7.68 -3.40 -0.56
N VAL A 10 8.22 -2.82 -1.63
CA VAL A 10 8.16 -1.39 -1.86
C VAL A 10 7.39 -1.13 -3.15
N PRO A 11 6.31 -0.33 -3.10
CA PRO A 11 5.60 0.10 -4.29
C PRO A 11 6.50 0.70 -5.35
N ASN A 12 6.21 0.45 -6.63
CA ASN A 12 7.01 1.03 -7.72
C ASN A 12 6.98 2.57 -7.71
N SER A 13 5.90 3.17 -7.20
CA SER A 13 5.78 4.62 -6.97
C SER A 13 6.87 5.18 -6.04
N MET A 14 7.46 4.34 -5.19
CA MET A 14 8.52 4.73 -4.25
C MET A 14 9.94 4.37 -4.73
N THR A 15 10.10 3.93 -5.99
CA THR A 15 11.39 3.48 -6.55
C THR A 15 12.50 4.53 -6.41
N ALA A 16 12.18 5.82 -6.57
CA ALA A 16 13.15 6.90 -6.39
C ALA A 16 13.65 6.98 -4.93
N GLY A 17 12.72 6.97 -3.96
CA GLY A 17 13.05 6.97 -2.54
C GLY A 17 13.83 5.72 -2.11
N LEU A 18 13.44 4.54 -2.61
CA LEU A 18 14.16 3.29 -2.37
C LEU A 18 15.59 3.34 -2.91
N THR A 19 15.79 3.93 -4.08
CA THR A 19 17.13 4.08 -4.67
C THR A 19 18.00 4.97 -3.78
N ASN A 20 17.47 6.09 -3.29
CA ASN A 20 18.18 6.96 -2.35
C ASN A 20 18.52 6.25 -1.04
N LEU A 21 17.59 5.46 -0.50
CA LEU A 21 17.81 4.69 0.73
C LEU A 21 18.90 3.63 0.56
N VAL A 22 18.89 2.88 -0.55
CA VAL A 22 19.94 1.90 -0.85
C VAL A 22 21.30 2.57 -0.95
N THR A 23 21.40 3.69 -1.69
CA THR A 23 22.64 4.47 -1.78
C THR A 23 23.12 4.95 -0.42
N PHE A 24 22.22 5.44 0.43
CA PHE A 24 22.54 5.86 1.78
C PHE A 24 23.07 4.70 2.63
N ILE A 25 22.39 3.54 2.64
CA ILE A 25 22.84 2.37 3.41
C ILE A 25 24.22 1.92 2.97
N CYS A 26 24.47 1.85 1.66
CA CYS A 26 25.78 1.48 1.12
C CYS A 26 26.88 2.51 1.39
N SER A 27 26.54 3.72 1.85
CA SER A 27 27.53 4.72 2.29
C SER A 27 27.99 4.51 3.74
N LEU A 28 27.30 3.65 4.51
CA LEU A 28 27.64 3.33 5.90
C LEU A 28 28.65 2.18 5.94
N GLU A 29 29.63 2.26 6.84
CA GLU A 29 30.59 1.17 7.04
C GLU A 29 29.88 -0.13 7.47
N ASN A 30 30.32 -1.26 6.90
CA ASN A 30 29.81 -2.61 7.20
C ASN A 30 28.29 -2.80 6.97
N SER A 31 27.71 -2.08 6.00
CA SER A 31 26.29 -2.18 5.67
C SER A 31 26.10 -2.40 4.17
N ASP A 32 25.16 -3.28 3.81
CA ASP A 32 24.81 -3.58 2.42
C ASP A 32 23.29 -3.53 2.24
N ALA A 33 22.84 -3.03 1.09
CA ALA A 33 21.45 -3.05 0.68
C ALA A 33 21.32 -3.33 -0.82
N PHE A 34 20.27 -4.07 -1.19
CA PHE A 34 20.00 -4.42 -2.57
C PHE A 34 18.54 -4.09 -2.93
N LYS A 35 18.34 -3.49 -4.10
CA LYS A 35 17.03 -3.36 -4.73
C LYS A 35 16.86 -4.51 -5.72
N VAL A 36 16.00 -5.47 -5.38
CA VAL A 36 15.73 -6.63 -6.24
C VAL A 36 14.35 -6.45 -6.89
N PRO A 37 14.25 -6.48 -8.24
CA PRO A 37 12.95 -6.43 -8.89
C PRO A 37 12.17 -7.71 -8.60
N VAL A 38 10.89 -7.57 -8.25
CA VAL A 38 10.02 -8.72 -8.01
C VAL A 38 9.68 -9.36 -9.35
N ILE A 39 10.08 -10.63 -9.53
CA ILE A 39 9.72 -11.43 -10.70
C ILE A 39 8.22 -11.72 -10.66
N ASN A 40 7.54 -11.61 -11.81
CA ASN A 40 6.11 -11.90 -11.92
C ASN A 40 5.84 -13.43 -11.83
N SER A 41 5.84 -13.99 -10.61
CA SER A 41 5.47 -15.37 -10.30
C SER A 41 4.08 -15.45 -9.66
N SER A 42 3.48 -16.65 -9.64
CA SER A 42 2.20 -16.90 -8.94
C SER A 42 2.27 -16.51 -7.47
N ASP A 43 3.35 -16.88 -6.80
CA ASP A 43 3.52 -16.69 -5.36
C ASP A 43 3.69 -15.20 -5.03
N ASN A 44 4.42 -14.47 -5.87
CA ASN A 44 4.57 -13.03 -5.73
C ASN A 44 3.27 -12.29 -5.98
N ARG A 45 2.47 -12.71 -6.97
CA ARG A 45 1.13 -12.14 -7.20
C ARG A 45 0.21 -12.39 -6.01
N HIS A 46 0.16 -13.62 -5.50
CA HIS A 46 -0.66 -13.96 -4.33
C HIS A 46 -0.29 -13.14 -3.09
N MET A 47 1.01 -12.99 -2.84
CA MET A 47 1.52 -12.20 -1.72
C MET A 47 1.18 -10.71 -1.87
N VAL A 48 1.36 -10.13 -3.06
CA VAL A 48 0.98 -8.74 -3.35
C VAL A 48 -0.51 -8.55 -3.14
N SER A 49 -1.32 -9.48 -3.65
CA SER A 49 -2.77 -9.44 -3.48
C SER A 49 -3.21 -9.54 -2.02
N LYS A 50 -2.57 -10.41 -1.22
CA LYS A 50 -2.84 -10.49 0.21
C LYS A 50 -2.54 -9.16 0.91
N LYS A 51 -1.37 -8.57 0.65
CA LYS A 51 -0.98 -7.28 1.22
C LYS A 51 -1.89 -6.13 0.82
N LEU A 52 -2.32 -6.09 -0.45
CA LEU A 52 -3.29 -5.12 -0.92
C LEU A 52 -4.65 -5.31 -0.23
N ASN A 53 -5.10 -6.56 -0.04
CA ASN A 53 -6.34 -6.85 0.67
C ASN A 53 -6.29 -6.36 2.11
N ASP A 54 -5.24 -6.73 2.85
CA ASP A 54 -5.06 -6.34 4.25
C ASP A 54 -5.06 -4.81 4.41
N TYR A 55 -4.41 -4.09 3.47
CA TYR A 55 -4.37 -2.63 3.48
C TYR A 55 -5.73 -1.99 3.20
N LEU A 56 -6.47 -2.50 2.20
CA LEU A 56 -7.81 -1.99 1.89
C LEU A 56 -8.81 -2.27 3.02
N ASP A 57 -8.71 -3.43 3.68
CA ASP A 57 -9.53 -3.75 4.84
C ASP A 57 -9.22 -2.82 6.02
N HIS A 58 -7.95 -2.56 6.28
CA HIS A 58 -7.54 -1.60 7.29
C HIS A 58 -8.11 -0.19 7.04
N LEU A 59 -8.04 0.30 5.80
CA LEU A 59 -8.62 1.59 5.42
C LEU A 59 -10.13 1.61 5.55
N LEU A 60 -10.82 0.53 5.18
CA LEU A 60 -12.27 0.41 5.36
C LEU A 60 -12.67 0.52 6.83
N ASP A 61 -11.93 -0.15 7.71
CA ASP A 61 -12.17 -0.10 9.15
C ASP A 61 -11.94 1.30 9.73
N GLN A 62 -10.91 2.00 9.25
CA GLN A 62 -10.65 3.40 9.60
C GLN A 62 -11.74 4.33 9.10
N CYS A 63 -12.21 4.17 7.87
CA CYS A 63 -13.32 4.96 7.32
C CYS A 63 -14.61 4.75 8.11
N ARG A 64 -14.91 3.51 8.51
CA ARG A 64 -16.08 3.18 9.34
C ARG A 64 -15.96 3.74 10.76
N SER A 65 -14.73 3.82 11.29
CA SER A 65 -14.43 4.25 12.66
C SER A 65 -14.03 5.73 12.74
N THR A 66 -14.74 6.61 12.03
CA THR A 66 -14.44 8.05 11.98
C THR A 66 -14.95 8.85 13.18
N GLU A 67 -15.67 8.21 14.09
CA GLU A 67 -16.18 8.86 15.31
C GLU A 67 -15.02 9.35 16.19
N GLY A 68 -15.03 10.65 16.52
CA GLY A 68 -14.00 11.29 17.34
C GLY A 68 -12.78 11.83 16.57
N LEU A 69 -12.71 11.64 15.24
CA LEU A 69 -11.63 12.24 14.43
C LEU A 69 -11.86 13.74 14.22
N ARG A 70 -10.78 14.52 14.31
CA ARG A 70 -10.80 15.95 13.94
C ARG A 70 -10.86 16.11 12.42
N LYS A 71 -11.34 17.26 11.96
CA LYS A 71 -11.47 17.60 10.53
C LYS A 71 -10.18 17.37 9.73
N ASP A 72 -9.02 17.71 10.28
CA ASP A 72 -7.73 17.49 9.62
C ASP A 72 -7.38 16.00 9.51
N GLN A 73 -7.74 15.19 10.52
CA GLN A 73 -7.53 13.74 10.50
C GLN A 73 -8.46 13.06 9.48
N ILE A 74 -9.70 13.54 9.38
CA ILE A 74 -10.63 13.13 8.33
C ILE A 74 -10.06 13.43 6.94
N LYS A 75 -9.50 14.64 6.75
CA LYS A 75 -8.89 15.03 5.48
C LYS A 75 -7.71 14.12 5.10
N MET A 76 -6.83 13.82 6.06
CA MET A 76 -5.72 12.88 5.83
C MET A 76 -6.21 11.49 5.46
N LEU A 77 -7.23 10.96 6.16
CA LEU A 77 -7.81 9.66 5.87
C LEU A 77 -8.43 9.59 4.46
N VAL A 78 -9.14 10.64 4.04
CA VAL A 78 -9.70 10.75 2.68
C VAL A 78 -8.58 10.77 1.64
N GLU A 79 -7.51 11.51 1.89
CA GLU A 79 -6.35 11.59 0.99
C GLU A 79 -5.63 10.24 0.88
N GLU A 80 -5.38 9.57 2.01
CA GLU A 80 -4.78 8.24 2.08
C GLU A 80 -5.62 7.20 1.34
N THR A 81 -6.95 7.23 1.53
CA THR A 81 -7.89 6.34 0.84
C THR A 81 -7.87 6.57 -0.67
N ASN A 82 -7.86 7.83 -1.12
CA ASN A 82 -7.79 8.16 -2.54
C ASN A 82 -6.46 7.74 -3.17
N ASN A 83 -5.36 7.89 -2.44
CA ASN A 83 -4.03 7.41 -2.86
C ASN A 83 -4.03 5.88 -2.99
N ALA A 84 -4.60 5.15 -2.02
CA ALA A 84 -4.73 3.69 -2.07
C ALA A 84 -5.52 3.20 -3.30
N ILE A 85 -6.64 3.87 -3.62
CA ILE A 85 -7.45 3.56 -4.81
C ILE A 85 -6.65 3.80 -6.10
N ARG A 86 -5.86 4.88 -6.16
CA ARG A 86 -5.00 5.17 -7.31
C ARG A 86 -3.91 4.12 -7.46
N ASP A 87 -3.26 3.75 -6.37
CA ASP A 87 -2.18 2.77 -6.36
C ASP A 87 -2.70 1.40 -6.79
N TYR A 88 -3.89 0.97 -6.32
CA TYR A 88 -4.52 -0.26 -6.80
C TYR A 88 -4.70 -0.27 -8.32
N LYS A 89 -5.11 0.83 -8.95
CA LYS A 89 -5.26 0.88 -10.41
C LYS A 89 -3.95 0.58 -11.14
N GLN A 90 -2.81 0.92 -10.54
CA GLN A 90 -1.48 0.58 -11.07
C GLN A 90 -1.15 -0.91 -10.87
N TYR A 91 -1.65 -1.54 -9.79
CA TYR A 91 -1.46 -2.97 -9.52
C TYR A 91 -2.45 -3.88 -10.25
N LYS A 92 -3.58 -3.36 -10.73
CA LYS A 92 -4.61 -4.13 -11.45
C LYS A 92 -4.05 -4.94 -12.63
N GLU A 93 -3.05 -4.39 -13.34
CA GLU A 93 -2.38 -5.09 -14.45
C GLU A 93 -1.56 -6.30 -13.99
N LEU A 94 -1.14 -6.34 -12.72
CA LEU A 94 -0.35 -7.42 -12.12
C LEU A 94 -1.22 -8.46 -11.39
N THR A 95 -2.42 -8.09 -10.95
CA THR A 95 -3.30 -8.92 -10.09
C THR A 95 -4.50 -9.52 -10.82
N SER A 96 -4.40 -9.73 -12.15
CA SER A 96 -5.56 -9.97 -13.03
C SER A 96 -6.58 -11.02 -12.54
N SER A 97 -6.16 -12.06 -11.80
CA SER A 97 -7.02 -13.11 -11.24
C SER A 97 -7.80 -12.76 -9.96
N GLU A 98 -7.47 -11.67 -9.26
CA GLU A 98 -8.11 -11.26 -8.00
C GLU A 98 -8.76 -9.87 -8.09
N THR A 99 -8.79 -9.32 -9.30
CA THR A 99 -9.28 -7.97 -9.63
C THR A 99 -10.69 -7.68 -9.12
N GLU A 100 -11.62 -8.63 -9.23
CA GLU A 100 -13.02 -8.42 -8.88
C GLU A 100 -13.22 -8.11 -7.39
N LYS A 101 -12.51 -8.83 -6.51
CA LYS A 101 -12.59 -8.62 -5.05
C LYS A 101 -12.09 -7.23 -4.64
N PHE A 102 -11.03 -6.77 -5.28
CA PHE A 102 -10.50 -5.44 -5.02
C PHE A 102 -11.39 -4.34 -5.58
N GLU A 103 -12.01 -4.55 -6.73
CA GLU A 103 -12.98 -3.60 -7.29
C GLU A 103 -14.19 -3.42 -6.38
N GLU A 104 -14.72 -4.51 -5.82
CA GLU A 104 -15.79 -4.47 -4.81
C GLU A 104 -15.36 -3.64 -3.58
N LYS A 105 -14.18 -3.89 -3.03
CA LYS A 105 -13.65 -3.14 -1.88
C LYS A 105 -13.43 -1.66 -2.19
N ILE A 106 -13.00 -1.33 -3.41
CA ILE A 106 -12.83 0.07 -3.83
C ILE A 106 -14.17 0.79 -3.96
N LEU A 107 -15.22 0.09 -4.43
CA LEU A 107 -16.56 0.66 -4.44
C LEU A 107 -17.04 0.95 -3.02
N LEU A 108 -16.77 0.05 -2.08
CA LEU A 108 -17.07 0.26 -0.65
C LEU A 108 -16.29 1.46 -0.09
N LEU A 109 -14.98 1.55 -0.32
CA LEU A 109 -14.15 2.68 0.13
C LEU A 109 -14.67 4.01 -0.42
N ARG A 110 -15.03 4.07 -1.70
CA ARG A 110 -15.62 5.28 -2.29
C ARG A 110 -16.94 5.65 -1.62
N SER A 111 -17.79 4.66 -1.34
CA SER A 111 -19.06 4.90 -0.64
C SER A 111 -18.81 5.47 0.76
N GLU A 112 -17.87 4.90 1.52
CA GLU A 112 -17.55 5.38 2.86
C GLU A 112 -16.92 6.78 2.84
N VAL A 113 -16.01 7.07 1.90
CA VAL A 113 -15.45 8.43 1.73
C VAL A 113 -16.56 9.45 1.45
N VAL A 114 -17.53 9.13 0.59
CA VAL A 114 -18.67 10.03 0.31
C VAL A 114 -19.50 10.27 1.57
N LYS A 115 -19.78 9.23 2.37
CA LYS A 115 -20.51 9.38 3.64
C LYS A 115 -19.76 10.27 4.63
N ILE A 116 -18.43 10.12 4.72
CA ILE A 116 -17.58 10.93 5.58
C ILE A 116 -17.60 12.41 5.16
N LEU A 117 -17.57 12.69 3.86
CA LEU A 117 -17.62 14.06 3.34
C LEU A 117 -18.99 14.73 3.48
N GLN A 118 -20.05 13.95 3.68
CA GLN A 118 -21.43 14.43 3.88
C GLN A 118 -21.79 14.60 5.37
N LYS A 119 -20.95 14.13 6.30
CA LYS A 119 -21.05 14.43 7.74
C LYS A 119 -20.54 15.84 8.03
#